data_AF-A0A0Q8LRX5-F1
#
_entry.id   AF-A0A0Q8LRX5-F1
#
_cell.length_a   1.000
_cell.length_b   1.000
_cell.length_c   1.000
_cell.angle_alpha   90.00
_cell.angle_beta   90.00
_cell.angle_gamma   90.00
#
_symmetry.space_group_name_H-M   'P 1'
#
loop_
_entity.id
_entity.type
_entity.pdbx_description
1 polymer ?
#
loop_
_entity_poly.entity_id
_entity_poly.type
_entity_poly.pdbx_seq_one_letter_code
_entity_poly.pdbx_strand_id
1 'polypeptide(L)'
;MAERVELWWARRQFSKGTAVPYPVGSYREAWASFPALIRQYHPELNAGIVLSQVPPAADVLLLWQCEAGHAFAATPDEQRHRPGRQRRRSAWCPECADLARPARALPMRDTVVPAGSSVPAAVASPVRRAVLRARRPRRAQQLCPKTPDLPVGEPFLSECAPPPASAVEARLRADLFARLSVTPGFNAVRVGRPFFEHVEVWPDILLPELRIAVEYDSTGRHGLEHVGKRADADRRKDRALRAARWEVVRIRTGRLEPLGPHDLQLSTWNRRGLERLIDTLRDIRGPLLIDPYLV
;
A
#
# COMPACT_ATOMS: atom_id res chain seq x y z
N MET A 1 13.66 -19.43 -19.54
CA MET A 1 13.26 -20.43 -18.52
C MET A 1 14.19 -20.26 -17.34
N ALA A 2 13.65 -20.13 -16.13
CA ALA A 2 14.48 -20.03 -14.94
C ALA A 2 15.25 -21.34 -14.75
N GLU A 3 16.55 -21.24 -14.54
CA GLU A 3 17.46 -22.38 -14.41
C GLU A 3 18.04 -22.44 -12.99
N ARG A 4 18.66 -23.57 -12.64
CA ARG A 4 19.35 -23.72 -11.37
C ARG A 4 20.54 -22.75 -11.28
N VAL A 5 20.84 -22.29 -10.07
CA VAL A 5 21.89 -21.29 -9.82
C VAL A 5 23.26 -21.70 -10.36
N GLU A 6 23.61 -22.99 -10.33
CA GLU A 6 24.90 -23.49 -10.82
C GLU A 6 25.00 -23.42 -12.35
N LEU A 7 23.91 -23.78 -13.06
CA LEU A 7 23.83 -23.69 -14.51
C LEU A 7 23.81 -22.24 -14.98
N TRP A 8 23.09 -21.40 -14.26
CA TRP A 8 23.08 -19.96 -14.50
C TRP A 8 24.47 -19.37 -14.35
N TRP A 9 25.18 -19.71 -13.28
CA TRP A 9 26.54 -19.22 -13.07
C TRP A 9 27.51 -19.70 -14.14
N ALA A 10 27.50 -20.99 -14.49
CA ALA A 10 28.33 -21.55 -15.56
C ALA A 10 28.08 -20.87 -16.91
N ARG A 11 26.81 -20.61 -17.24
CA ARG A 11 26.43 -19.88 -18.45
C ARG A 11 26.97 -18.44 -18.45
N ARG A 12 26.96 -17.77 -17.30
CA ARG A 12 27.54 -16.42 -17.16
C ARG A 12 29.06 -16.44 -17.23
N GLN A 13 29.72 -17.47 -16.69
CA GLN A 13 31.17 -17.67 -16.81
C GLN A 13 31.57 -17.84 -18.28
N PHE A 14 30.87 -18.69 -19.00
CA PHE A 14 31.08 -18.89 -20.44
C PHE A 14 30.84 -17.60 -21.23
N SER A 15 29.70 -16.93 -21.01
CA SER A 15 29.32 -15.71 -21.74
C SER A 15 30.25 -14.53 -21.48
N LYS A 16 30.82 -14.40 -20.29
CA LYS A 16 31.72 -13.30 -19.91
C LYS A 16 33.21 -13.65 -20.05
N GLY A 17 33.55 -14.92 -20.32
CA GLY A 17 34.92 -15.38 -20.43
C GLY A 17 35.72 -15.25 -19.12
N THR A 18 35.05 -15.29 -17.96
CA THR A 18 35.69 -15.12 -16.65
C THR A 18 35.13 -16.10 -15.62
N ALA A 19 35.98 -16.54 -14.68
CA ALA A 19 35.57 -17.39 -13.57
C ALA A 19 34.60 -16.68 -12.61
N VAL A 20 34.64 -15.35 -12.53
CA VAL A 20 33.75 -14.55 -11.67
C VAL A 20 33.04 -13.49 -12.54
N PRO A 21 31.85 -13.80 -13.09
CA PRO A 21 31.12 -12.90 -13.99
C PRO A 21 30.71 -11.58 -13.34
N TYR A 22 30.38 -11.63 -12.06
CA TYR A 22 29.98 -10.48 -11.25
C TYR A 22 30.78 -10.50 -9.94
N PRO A 23 31.63 -9.50 -9.68
CA PRO A 23 32.30 -9.37 -8.38
C PRO A 23 31.33 -9.26 -7.21
N VAL A 24 31.78 -9.68 -6.02
CA VAL A 24 31.01 -9.48 -4.78
C VAL A 24 30.73 -7.99 -4.60
N GLY A 25 29.46 -7.64 -4.48
CA GLY A 25 29.01 -6.25 -4.33
C GLY A 25 28.43 -5.61 -5.60
N SER A 26 28.53 -6.22 -6.79
CA SER A 26 28.05 -5.64 -8.04
C SER A 26 26.60 -5.14 -8.00
N TYR A 27 25.72 -5.85 -7.30
CA TYR A 27 24.29 -5.51 -7.16
C TYR A 27 23.91 -5.12 -5.73
N ARG A 28 24.87 -4.71 -4.89
CA ARG A 28 24.60 -4.35 -3.48
C ARG A 28 23.52 -3.27 -3.35
N GLU A 29 23.63 -2.20 -4.13
CA GLU A 29 22.67 -1.09 -4.10
C GLU A 29 21.28 -1.52 -4.57
N ALA A 30 21.21 -2.36 -5.60
CA ALA A 30 19.96 -2.86 -6.14
C ALA A 30 19.19 -3.74 -5.14
N TRP A 31 19.91 -4.43 -4.24
CA TRP A 31 19.31 -5.22 -3.16
C TRP A 31 19.06 -4.43 -1.86
N ALA A 32 19.60 -3.21 -1.73
CA ALA A 32 19.50 -2.42 -0.50
C ALA A 32 18.04 -2.08 -0.12
N SER A 33 17.16 -1.92 -1.11
CA SER A 33 15.73 -1.69 -0.91
C SER A 33 14.96 -2.91 -0.38
N PHE A 34 15.59 -4.09 -0.32
CA PHE A 34 14.96 -5.36 0.05
C PHE A 34 15.66 -6.04 1.24
N PRO A 35 15.76 -5.40 2.43
CA PRO A 35 16.47 -5.94 3.58
C PRO A 35 15.90 -7.26 4.11
N ALA A 36 14.61 -7.52 3.88
CA ALA A 36 13.99 -8.80 4.23
C ALA A 36 14.49 -9.95 3.33
N LEU A 37 14.80 -9.68 2.06
CA LEU A 37 15.35 -10.68 1.13
C LEU A 37 16.81 -10.98 1.43
N ILE A 38 17.57 -9.96 1.81
CA ILE A 38 18.95 -10.15 2.27
C ILE A 38 19.00 -11.13 3.45
N ARG A 39 18.05 -11.04 4.40
CA ARG A 39 17.96 -11.97 5.54
C ARG A 39 17.53 -13.39 5.16
N GLN A 40 16.85 -13.57 4.04
CA GLN A 40 16.40 -14.88 3.58
C GLN A 40 17.40 -15.58 2.67
N TYR A 41 18.44 -14.88 2.25
CA TYR A 41 19.40 -15.41 1.31
C TYR A 41 20.64 -15.95 2.02
N HIS A 42 21.01 -17.15 1.62
CA HIS A 42 22.10 -17.93 2.20
C HIS A 42 23.03 -18.40 1.07
N PRO A 43 24.25 -17.84 0.93
CA PRO A 43 25.19 -18.28 -0.10
C PRO A 43 25.49 -19.78 -0.07
N GLU A 44 25.53 -20.37 1.12
CA GLU A 44 25.72 -21.80 1.37
C GLU A 44 24.63 -22.67 0.73
N LEU A 45 23.42 -22.14 0.57
CA LEU A 45 22.30 -22.80 -0.11
C LEU A 45 22.34 -22.61 -1.64
N ASN A 46 23.20 -21.71 -2.14
CA ASN A 46 23.22 -21.24 -3.53
C ASN A 46 24.62 -21.37 -4.15
N ALA A 47 25.29 -22.50 -3.89
CA ALA A 47 26.61 -22.82 -4.44
C ALA A 47 27.72 -21.78 -4.13
N GLY A 48 27.62 -21.09 -2.99
CA GLY A 48 28.57 -20.07 -2.56
C GLY A 48 28.43 -18.71 -3.26
N ILE A 49 27.46 -18.56 -4.16
CA ILE A 49 27.20 -17.30 -4.87
C ILE A 49 26.49 -16.36 -3.90
N VAL A 50 27.02 -15.15 -3.72
CA VAL A 50 26.38 -14.18 -2.83
C VAL A 50 25.29 -13.41 -3.57
N LEU A 51 24.24 -12.98 -2.86
CA LEU A 51 23.10 -12.27 -3.46
C LEU A 51 23.53 -11.02 -4.26
N SER A 52 24.57 -10.33 -3.77
CA SER A 52 25.12 -9.14 -4.45
C SER A 52 25.81 -9.43 -5.79
N GLN A 53 25.98 -10.69 -6.18
CA GLN A 53 26.44 -11.11 -7.50
C GLN A 53 25.28 -11.47 -8.43
N VAL A 54 24.05 -11.51 -7.93
CA VAL A 54 22.85 -11.87 -8.69
C VAL A 54 22.05 -10.60 -9.02
N PRO A 55 21.80 -10.30 -10.31
CA PRO A 55 20.92 -9.19 -10.69
C PRO A 55 19.48 -9.43 -10.19
N PRO A 56 18.76 -8.41 -9.70
CA PRO A 56 17.37 -8.56 -9.27
C PRO A 56 16.36 -9.00 -10.35
N ALA A 57 16.73 -8.83 -11.62
CA ALA A 57 15.93 -9.24 -12.78
C ALA A 57 16.43 -10.55 -13.42
N ALA A 58 17.30 -11.30 -12.75
CA ALA A 58 17.82 -12.55 -13.29
C ALA A 58 16.77 -13.67 -13.22
N ASP A 59 16.57 -14.36 -14.35
CA ASP A 59 15.82 -15.62 -14.43
C ASP A 59 16.64 -16.80 -13.88
N VAL A 60 16.90 -16.78 -12.57
CA VAL A 60 17.63 -17.83 -11.85
C VAL A 60 16.82 -18.30 -10.66
N LEU A 61 16.69 -19.62 -10.48
CA LEU A 61 16.10 -20.18 -9.28
C LEU A 61 17.12 -20.16 -8.15
N LEU A 62 16.81 -19.39 -7.11
CA LEU A 62 17.58 -19.30 -5.88
C LEU A 62 16.83 -20.03 -4.75
N LEU A 63 17.59 -20.62 -3.84
CA LEU A 63 17.07 -21.22 -2.62
C LEU A 63 17.05 -20.15 -1.51
N TRP A 64 15.84 -19.84 -1.04
CA TRP A 64 15.58 -18.87 0.02
C TRP A 64 15.21 -19.62 1.30
N GLN A 65 15.57 -19.08 2.46
CA GLN A 65 15.15 -19.59 3.77
C GLN A 65 14.47 -18.49 4.56
N CYS A 66 13.25 -18.73 5.07
CA CYS A 66 12.57 -17.75 5.90
C CYS A 66 13.07 -17.74 7.36
N GLU A 67 12.68 -16.74 8.14
CA GLU A 67 13.01 -16.63 9.58
C GLU A 67 12.48 -17.83 10.41
N ALA A 68 11.50 -18.58 9.89
CA ALA A 68 11.00 -19.82 10.51
C ALA A 68 11.76 -21.09 10.07
N GLY A 69 12.79 -20.97 9.21
CA GLY A 69 13.63 -22.07 8.76
C GLY A 69 13.18 -22.79 7.48
N HIS A 70 11.98 -22.50 6.97
CA HIS A 70 11.47 -23.10 5.72
C HIS A 70 12.30 -22.67 4.51
N ALA A 71 12.72 -23.64 3.70
CA ALA A 71 13.53 -23.43 2.50
C ALA A 71 12.68 -23.62 1.23
N PHE A 72 12.76 -22.68 0.29
CA PHE A 72 11.96 -22.74 -0.94
C PHE A 72 12.69 -22.10 -2.12
N ALA A 73 12.45 -22.63 -3.32
CA ALA A 73 13.02 -22.12 -4.56
C ALA A 73 12.12 -21.04 -5.18
N ALA A 74 12.71 -19.90 -5.55
CA ALA A 74 12.03 -18.83 -6.27
C ALA A 74 13.04 -17.97 -7.03
N THR A 75 12.60 -17.34 -8.11
CA THR A 75 13.40 -16.33 -8.80
C THR A 75 13.48 -15.03 -8.01
N PRO A 76 14.55 -14.22 -8.19
CA PRO A 76 14.62 -12.84 -7.70
C PRO A 76 13.36 -12.02 -7.92
N ASP A 77 12.75 -12.14 -9.11
CA ASP A 77 11.56 -11.39 -9.46
C ASP A 77 10.30 -11.91 -8.75
N GLU A 78 10.07 -13.23 -8.74
CA GLU A 78 8.96 -13.84 -7.99
C GLU A 78 9.01 -13.50 -6.51
N GLN A 79 10.21 -13.54 -5.92
CA GLN A 79 10.40 -13.29 -4.50
C GLN A 79 10.21 -11.80 -4.15
N ARG A 80 10.43 -10.89 -5.10
CA ARG A 80 10.12 -9.46 -4.97
C ARG A 80 8.65 -9.12 -5.21
N HIS A 81 7.94 -9.84 -6.10
CA HIS A 81 6.60 -9.48 -6.58
C HIS A 81 5.43 -10.35 -6.05
N ARG A 82 5.66 -11.50 -5.38
CA ARG A 82 4.57 -12.34 -4.84
C ARG A 82 3.74 -11.63 -3.73
N PRO A 83 2.44 -11.94 -3.61
CA PRO A 83 1.39 -10.94 -3.47
C PRO A 83 1.18 -10.45 -2.04
N GLY A 84 0.72 -9.19 -1.99
CA GLY A 84 0.22 -8.53 -0.81
C GLY A 84 -1.04 -9.17 -0.20
N ARG A 85 -1.34 -8.68 1.01
CA ARG A 85 -2.36 -9.12 1.99
C ARG A 85 -1.94 -10.17 3.02
N GLN A 86 -0.65 -10.37 3.28
CA GLN A 86 -0.21 -10.96 4.55
C GLN A 86 0.21 -9.87 5.53
N ARG A 87 -0.18 -10.03 6.79
CA ARG A 87 -0.02 -9.06 7.89
C ARG A 87 1.45 -8.85 8.32
N ARG A 88 2.42 -9.33 7.56
CA ARG A 88 3.85 -9.16 7.83
C ARG A 88 4.53 -8.61 6.60
N ARG A 89 5.24 -7.50 6.79
CA ARG A 89 6.07 -6.80 5.79
C ARG A 89 7.39 -7.56 5.52
N SER A 90 7.39 -8.87 5.65
CA SER A 90 8.55 -9.74 5.49
C SER A 90 8.33 -10.63 4.30
N ALA A 91 9.41 -10.89 3.57
CA ALA A 91 9.40 -11.61 2.32
C ALA A 91 8.69 -12.97 2.40
N TRP A 92 8.07 -13.32 1.28
CA TRP A 92 7.09 -14.39 1.18
C TRP A 92 7.75 -15.78 1.33
N CYS A 93 7.06 -16.70 2.01
CA CYS A 93 7.44 -18.11 2.11
C CYS A 93 6.17 -18.96 1.91
N PRO A 94 6.17 -19.96 1.01
CA PRO A 94 4.99 -20.77 0.71
C PRO A 94 4.46 -21.52 1.94
N GLU A 95 5.36 -22.14 2.71
CA GLU A 95 5.00 -22.91 3.89
C GLU A 95 4.42 -22.02 4.98
N CYS A 96 5.07 -20.89 5.29
CA CYS A 96 4.50 -19.90 6.21
C CYS A 96 3.15 -19.35 5.73
N ALA A 97 2.99 -19.18 4.42
CA ALA A 97 1.75 -18.71 3.84
C ALA A 97 0.62 -19.73 4.00
N ASP A 98 0.92 -21.02 3.86
CA ASP A 98 -0.04 -22.12 4.05
C ASP A 98 -0.35 -22.34 5.54
N LEU A 99 0.65 -22.30 6.42
CA LEU A 99 0.46 -22.35 7.88
C LEU A 99 -0.37 -21.17 8.40
N ALA A 100 -0.26 -20.00 7.76
CA ALA A 100 -1.08 -18.85 8.08
C ALA A 100 -2.51 -18.94 7.55
N ARG A 101 -2.84 -19.93 6.71
CA ARG A 101 -4.23 -20.18 6.31
C ARG A 101 -4.98 -20.73 7.52
N PRO A 102 -6.12 -20.14 7.92
CA PRO A 102 -6.92 -20.72 8.99
C PRO A 102 -7.31 -22.14 8.59
N ALA A 103 -7.13 -23.10 9.50
CA ALA A 103 -7.56 -24.47 9.27
C ALA A 103 -9.01 -24.49 8.79
N ARG A 104 -9.31 -25.30 7.77
CA ARG A 104 -10.71 -25.67 7.50
C ARG A 104 -11.21 -26.31 8.80
N ALA A 105 -12.19 -25.70 9.43
CA ALA A 105 -12.74 -26.20 10.68
C ALA A 105 -13.29 -27.61 10.41
N LEU A 106 -12.53 -28.64 10.78
CA LEU A 106 -13.06 -29.99 10.85
C LEU A 106 -14.11 -29.97 11.96
N PRO A 107 -15.29 -30.58 11.75
CA PRO A 107 -16.26 -30.70 12.82
C PRO A 107 -15.60 -31.44 13.98
N MET A 108 -15.72 -30.89 15.20
CA MET A 108 -15.36 -31.63 16.40
C MET A 108 -16.17 -32.93 16.40
N ARG A 109 -15.50 -34.07 16.59
CA ARG A 109 -16.18 -35.29 16.99
C ARG A 109 -16.79 -35.00 18.37
N ASP A 110 -18.12 -35.10 18.48
CA ASP A 110 -18.84 -34.90 19.75
C ASP A 110 -18.59 -36.02 20.78
N THR A 111 -17.88 -37.09 20.39
CA THR A 111 -17.50 -38.19 21.29
C THR A 111 -16.03 -38.56 21.14
N VAL A 112 -15.31 -38.54 22.27
CA VAL A 112 -14.06 -39.30 22.42
C VAL A 112 -14.47 -40.75 22.62
N VAL A 113 -14.31 -41.58 21.59
CA VAL A 113 -14.42 -43.03 21.75
C VAL A 113 -13.17 -43.47 22.52
N PRO A 114 -13.29 -44.08 23.73
CA PRO A 114 -12.14 -44.68 24.39
C PRO A 114 -11.59 -45.79 23.49
N ALA A 115 -10.29 -46.02 23.53
CA ALA A 115 -9.68 -47.09 22.74
C ALA A 115 -10.38 -48.44 23.03
N GLY A 116 -11.17 -48.95 22.08
CA GLY A 116 -11.83 -50.27 22.19
C GLY A 116 -13.23 -50.44 21.58
N SER A 117 -13.93 -49.40 21.08
CA SER A 117 -15.33 -49.56 20.60
C SER A 117 -15.46 -49.50 19.07
N SER A 118 -16.24 -50.43 18.49
CA SER A 118 -16.52 -50.54 17.05
C SER A 118 -17.58 -49.54 16.55
N VAL A 119 -17.38 -49.03 15.33
CA VAL A 119 -18.16 -47.96 14.69
C VAL A 119 -19.26 -48.52 13.79
N PRO A 120 -20.45 -47.89 13.71
CA PRO A 120 -21.27 -47.97 12.51
C PRO A 120 -21.24 -46.66 11.71
N ALA A 121 -21.15 -46.82 10.40
CA ALA A 121 -21.17 -45.75 9.40
C ALA A 121 -22.61 -45.35 9.07
N ALA A 122 -22.98 -44.08 9.26
CA ALA A 122 -24.03 -43.45 8.46
C ALA A 122 -24.01 -41.92 8.59
N VAL A 123 -24.19 -41.30 7.44
CA VAL A 123 -24.15 -39.87 7.14
C VAL A 123 -25.57 -39.30 7.18
N ALA A 124 -25.66 -37.98 7.30
CA ALA A 124 -26.74 -37.10 6.81
C ALA A 124 -27.88 -36.72 7.78
N SER A 125 -27.72 -35.54 8.41
CA SER A 125 -28.81 -34.54 8.52
C SER A 125 -28.30 -33.16 8.96
N PRO A 126 -28.99 -32.07 8.59
CA PRO A 126 -28.43 -30.73 8.58
C PRO A 126 -28.49 -30.11 9.98
N VAL A 127 -27.36 -30.13 10.69
CA VAL A 127 -27.26 -29.54 12.02
C VAL A 127 -27.28 -28.01 11.87
N ARG A 128 -28.31 -27.39 12.45
CA ARG A 128 -28.45 -25.93 12.54
C ARG A 128 -27.15 -25.31 13.05
N ARG A 129 -26.68 -24.27 12.36
CA ARG A 129 -25.45 -23.52 12.69
C ARG A 129 -25.54 -22.94 14.11
N ALA A 130 -25.06 -23.67 15.10
CA ALA A 130 -24.85 -23.14 16.44
C ALA A 130 -23.42 -22.60 16.54
N VAL A 131 -23.31 -21.29 16.81
CA VAL A 131 -22.03 -20.59 16.99
C VAL A 131 -21.45 -21.01 18.35
N LEU A 132 -20.49 -21.95 18.37
CA LEU A 132 -19.93 -22.54 19.60
C LEU A 132 -19.08 -21.59 20.45
N ARG A 133 -18.67 -20.44 19.91
CA ARG A 133 -18.08 -19.33 20.66
C ARG A 133 -18.61 -18.03 20.12
N ALA A 134 -19.35 -17.29 20.94
CA ALA A 134 -19.68 -15.91 20.63
C ALA A 134 -18.37 -15.18 20.31
N ARG A 135 -18.27 -14.62 19.10
CA ARG A 135 -17.17 -13.73 18.74
C ARG A 135 -17.08 -12.71 19.87
N ARG A 136 -15.89 -12.59 20.50
CA ARG A 136 -15.62 -11.49 21.42
C ARG A 136 -16.07 -10.22 20.68
N PRO A 137 -17.07 -9.49 21.18
CA PRO A 137 -17.61 -8.36 20.43
C PRO A 137 -16.42 -7.46 20.11
N ARG A 138 -16.24 -7.13 18.82
CA ARG A 138 -15.26 -6.10 18.48
C ARG A 138 -15.64 -4.92 19.35
N ARG A 139 -14.71 -4.44 20.18
CA ARG A 139 -14.91 -3.17 20.89
C ARG A 139 -15.44 -2.21 19.84
N ALA A 140 -16.66 -1.72 20.04
CA ALA A 140 -17.22 -0.72 19.16
C ALA A 140 -16.17 0.38 19.07
N GLN A 141 -15.68 0.66 17.87
CA GLN A 141 -14.83 1.82 17.68
C GLN A 141 -15.68 3.01 18.12
N GLN A 142 -15.26 3.69 19.17
CA GLN A 142 -15.94 4.91 19.58
C GLN A 142 -15.67 5.92 18.48
N LEU A 143 -16.72 6.17 17.68
CA LEU A 143 -16.65 7.17 16.63
C LEU A 143 -16.80 8.53 17.28
N CYS A 144 -16.07 9.51 16.76
CA CYS A 144 -16.23 10.88 17.18
C CYS A 144 -17.68 11.34 16.95
N PRO A 145 -18.38 11.85 17.98
CA PRO A 145 -19.77 12.29 17.84
C PRO A 145 -19.90 13.65 17.14
N LYS A 146 -18.77 14.33 16.86
CA LYS A 146 -18.73 15.67 16.28
C LYS A 146 -18.95 15.70 14.77
N THR A 147 -18.82 14.57 14.09
CA THR A 147 -19.07 14.52 12.65
C THR A 147 -20.58 14.66 12.40
N PRO A 148 -21.04 15.68 11.64
CA PRO A 148 -22.45 15.87 11.36
C PRO A 148 -23.02 14.74 10.50
N ASP A 149 -24.32 14.49 10.63
CA ASP A 149 -25.02 13.49 9.82
C ASP A 149 -25.30 14.02 8.41
N LEU A 150 -24.31 13.87 7.55
CA LEU A 150 -24.33 14.28 6.15
C LEU A 150 -24.27 13.06 5.21
N PRO A 151 -24.72 13.20 3.95
CA PRO A 151 -24.58 12.14 2.97
C PRO A 151 -23.10 11.88 2.63
N VAL A 152 -22.78 10.66 2.24
CA VAL A 152 -21.41 10.29 1.85
C VAL A 152 -20.98 11.10 0.62
N GLY A 153 -19.81 11.72 0.73
CA GLY A 153 -19.26 12.62 -0.28
C GLY A 153 -19.54 14.09 0.02
N GLU A 154 -20.39 14.43 0.98
CA GLU A 154 -20.67 15.84 1.28
C GLU A 154 -19.45 16.56 1.87
N PRO A 155 -19.03 17.71 1.30
CA PRO A 155 -18.02 18.56 1.89
C PRO A 155 -18.62 19.39 3.02
N PHE A 156 -17.89 19.57 4.11
CA PHE A 156 -18.32 20.39 5.24
C PHE A 156 -17.12 20.97 5.99
N LEU A 157 -17.42 21.88 6.91
CA LEU A 157 -16.44 22.40 7.86
C LEU A 157 -16.48 21.55 9.13
N SER A 158 -15.44 20.75 9.34
CA SER A 158 -15.23 19.96 10.55
C SER A 158 -14.42 20.73 11.58
N GLU A 159 -14.86 20.64 12.83
CA GLU A 159 -14.12 21.07 14.03
C GLU A 159 -12.96 20.13 14.39
N CYS A 160 -12.98 18.89 13.88
CA CYS A 160 -11.96 17.88 14.14
C CYS A 160 -10.80 17.92 13.15
N ALA A 161 -10.91 18.74 12.10
CA ALA A 161 -9.86 18.88 11.11
C ALA A 161 -8.59 19.47 11.77
N PRO A 162 -7.41 18.94 11.49
CA PRO A 162 -6.16 19.53 11.95
C PRO A 162 -6.02 20.95 11.37
N PRO A 163 -5.38 21.88 12.10
CA PRO A 163 -5.11 23.22 11.58
C PRO A 163 -4.17 23.12 10.36
N PRO A 164 -4.23 24.09 9.41
CA PRO A 164 -3.31 24.14 8.28
C PRO A 164 -1.85 24.07 8.76
N ALA A 165 -1.07 23.18 8.17
CA ALA A 165 0.21 22.77 8.72
C ALA A 165 1.38 23.64 8.23
N SER A 166 1.22 24.39 7.13
CA SER A 166 2.31 25.16 6.55
C SER A 166 1.91 26.48 5.87
N ALA A 167 2.84 27.44 5.84
CA ALA A 167 2.70 28.68 5.07
C ALA A 167 2.59 28.43 3.56
N VAL A 168 3.13 27.30 3.08
CA VAL A 168 3.04 26.91 1.67
C VAL A 168 1.63 26.43 1.33
N GLU A 169 0.97 25.66 2.18
CA GLU A 169 -0.45 25.32 2.02
C GLU A 169 -1.34 26.57 1.97
N ALA A 170 -1.06 27.56 2.83
CA ALA A 170 -1.80 28.83 2.83
C ALA A 170 -1.61 29.59 1.50
N ARG A 171 -0.38 29.63 0.98
CA ARG A 171 -0.10 30.22 -0.33
C ARG A 171 -0.77 29.45 -1.48
N LEU A 172 -0.65 28.13 -1.50
CA LEU A 172 -1.30 27.25 -2.47
C LEU A 172 -2.81 27.50 -2.49
N ARG A 173 -3.43 27.59 -1.30
CA ARG A 173 -4.85 27.91 -1.14
C ARG A 173 -5.18 29.28 -1.74
N ALA A 174 -4.44 30.32 -1.39
CA ALA A 174 -4.65 31.66 -1.91
C ALA A 174 -4.53 31.71 -3.45
N ASP A 175 -3.48 31.10 -4.00
CA ASP A 175 -3.23 31.06 -5.45
C ASP A 175 -4.34 30.31 -6.20
N LEU A 176 -4.85 29.21 -5.64
CA LEU A 176 -5.96 28.44 -6.22
C LEU A 176 -7.28 29.22 -6.21
N PHE A 177 -7.70 29.76 -5.07
CA PHE A 177 -8.97 30.50 -4.97
C PHE A 177 -8.93 31.87 -5.65
N ALA A 178 -7.75 32.43 -5.90
CA ALA A 178 -7.59 33.61 -6.76
C ALA A 178 -7.85 33.29 -8.23
N ARG A 179 -7.69 32.02 -8.65
CA ARG A 179 -7.80 31.59 -10.05
C ARG A 179 -9.05 30.76 -10.33
N LEU A 180 -9.67 30.17 -9.31
CA LEU A 180 -10.87 29.34 -9.39
C LEU A 180 -11.98 29.90 -8.50
N SER A 181 -13.12 30.24 -9.09
CA SER A 181 -14.34 30.72 -8.42
C SER A 181 -15.19 29.56 -7.83
N VAL A 182 -14.54 28.64 -7.11
CA VAL A 182 -15.20 27.55 -6.36
C VAL A 182 -15.51 27.97 -4.93
N THR A 183 -16.48 27.30 -4.28
CA THR A 183 -16.88 27.63 -2.91
C THR A 183 -15.73 27.34 -1.92
N PRO A 184 -15.20 28.37 -1.21
CA PRO A 184 -14.16 28.17 -0.22
C PRO A 184 -14.72 27.72 1.14
N GLY A 185 -13.83 27.35 2.06
CA GLY A 185 -14.18 27.17 3.47
C GLY A 185 -14.45 25.73 3.92
N PHE A 186 -14.47 24.76 3.02
CA PHE A 186 -14.58 23.34 3.38
C PHE A 186 -13.22 22.74 3.73
N ASN A 187 -13.17 21.89 4.76
CA ASN A 187 -11.95 21.22 5.22
C ASN A 187 -12.11 19.70 5.43
N ALA A 188 -13.33 19.17 5.24
CA ALA A 188 -13.63 17.77 5.44
C ALA A 188 -14.61 17.22 4.41
N VAL A 189 -14.51 15.93 4.12
CA VAL A 189 -15.46 15.17 3.30
C VAL A 189 -16.03 14.02 4.11
N ARG A 190 -17.35 13.87 4.10
CA ARG A 190 -18.05 12.75 4.74
C ARG A 190 -17.76 11.44 4.01
N VAL A 191 -17.28 10.40 4.71
CA VAL A 191 -16.92 9.11 4.10
C VAL A 191 -17.74 7.93 4.64
N GLY A 192 -18.13 7.00 3.77
CA GLY A 192 -19.01 5.88 4.17
C GLY A 192 -18.38 4.85 5.12
N ARG A 193 -17.07 4.91 5.36
CA ARG A 193 -16.34 4.00 6.27
C ARG A 193 -15.45 4.80 7.22
N PRO A 194 -15.29 4.35 8.48
CA PRO A 194 -14.41 5.03 9.42
C PRO A 194 -12.97 5.16 8.91
N PHE A 195 -12.47 6.39 8.95
CA PHE A 195 -11.07 6.75 8.80
C PHE A 195 -10.53 7.10 10.19
N PHE A 196 -9.67 6.23 10.74
CA PHE A 196 -9.35 6.21 12.16
C PHE A 196 -10.60 6.15 13.04
N GLU A 197 -10.84 7.16 13.87
CA GLU A 197 -11.97 7.28 14.80
C GLU A 197 -13.08 8.20 14.26
N HIS A 198 -12.96 8.64 13.01
CA HIS A 198 -13.83 9.60 12.37
C HIS A 198 -14.53 9.00 11.14
N VAL A 199 -15.68 9.53 10.76
CA VAL A 199 -16.38 9.19 9.51
C VAL A 199 -16.27 10.31 8.47
N GLU A 200 -15.14 11.01 8.56
CA GLU A 200 -14.73 12.14 7.74
C GLU A 200 -13.24 12.01 7.40
N VAL A 201 -12.83 12.67 6.32
CA VAL A 201 -11.45 12.77 5.86
C VAL A 201 -11.13 14.23 5.62
N TRP A 202 -9.91 14.65 5.93
CA TRP A 202 -9.47 16.05 5.89
C TRP A 202 -8.38 16.31 4.85
N PRO A 203 -8.71 16.68 3.61
CA PRO A 203 -7.73 17.17 2.64
C PRO A 203 -7.24 18.58 2.93
N ASP A 204 -6.08 18.95 2.38
CA ASP A 204 -5.52 20.29 2.59
C ASP A 204 -6.39 21.36 1.92
N ILE A 205 -6.90 21.05 0.73
CA ILE A 205 -7.80 21.91 -0.04
C ILE A 205 -8.90 21.05 -0.68
N LEU A 206 -10.13 21.55 -0.64
CA LEU A 206 -11.29 20.97 -1.28
C LEU A 206 -11.80 21.91 -2.38
N LEU A 207 -12.14 21.32 -3.53
CA LEU A 207 -12.81 21.97 -4.66
C LEU A 207 -14.19 21.28 -4.85
N PRO A 208 -15.23 21.73 -4.12
CA PRO A 208 -16.52 21.04 -4.02
C PRO A 208 -17.22 20.78 -5.35
N GLU A 209 -17.33 21.81 -6.18
CA GLU A 209 -18.03 21.79 -7.47
C GLU A 209 -17.36 20.82 -8.43
N LEU A 210 -16.04 20.68 -8.31
CA LEU A 210 -15.23 19.80 -9.14
C LEU A 210 -15.14 18.38 -8.57
N ARG A 211 -15.55 18.17 -7.30
CA ARG A 211 -15.35 16.94 -6.53
C ARG A 211 -13.89 16.49 -6.59
N ILE A 212 -12.97 17.43 -6.37
CA ILE A 212 -11.53 17.19 -6.34
C ILE A 212 -10.96 17.67 -5.00
N ALA A 213 -10.17 16.81 -4.37
CA ALA A 213 -9.37 17.12 -3.20
C ALA A 213 -7.89 17.29 -3.61
N VAL A 214 -7.24 18.32 -3.09
CA VAL A 214 -5.82 18.60 -3.34
C VAL A 214 -5.05 18.44 -2.04
N GLU A 215 -3.93 17.72 -2.13
CA GLU A 215 -2.99 17.48 -1.02
C GLU A 215 -1.63 18.06 -1.39
N TYR A 216 -0.95 18.67 -0.42
CA TYR A 216 0.42 19.17 -0.56
C TYR A 216 1.36 18.36 0.34
N ASP A 217 2.04 17.40 -0.26
CA ASP A 217 3.03 16.57 0.42
C ASP A 217 4.43 17.22 0.30
N SER A 218 5.00 17.61 1.43
CA SER A 218 6.42 18.01 1.50
C SER A 218 7.27 16.91 2.15
N THR A 219 8.55 16.85 1.83
CA THR A 219 9.48 15.89 2.47
C THR A 219 9.71 16.16 3.97
N GLY A 220 9.15 17.27 4.51
CA GLY A 220 9.34 17.69 5.88
C GLY A 220 10.79 18.03 6.24
N ARG A 221 11.01 18.47 7.48
CA ARG A 221 12.36 18.76 8.01
C ARG A 221 13.23 17.52 8.23
N HIS A 222 12.67 16.31 8.15
CA HIS A 222 13.35 15.06 8.51
C HIS A 222 13.35 13.98 7.42
N GLY A 223 12.87 14.24 6.19
CA GLY A 223 13.01 13.33 5.04
C GLY A 223 12.31 11.96 5.16
N LEU A 224 11.50 11.76 6.20
CA LEU A 224 10.76 10.52 6.51
C LEU A 224 9.24 10.70 6.41
N GLU A 225 8.78 11.89 6.06
CA GLU A 225 7.39 12.14 5.71
C GLU A 225 7.09 11.39 4.41
N HIS A 226 6.02 10.58 4.44
CA HIS A 226 5.55 9.73 3.34
C HIS A 226 6.38 8.48 2.96
N VAL A 227 7.25 7.99 3.85
CA VAL A 227 7.88 6.66 3.66
C VAL A 227 7.21 5.62 4.58
N GLY A 228 6.86 4.45 4.04
CA GLY A 228 6.38 3.30 4.83
C GLY A 228 4.96 3.44 5.39
N LYS A 229 4.79 3.51 6.72
CA LYS A 229 3.45 3.50 7.39
C LYS A 229 2.61 4.74 7.07
N ARG A 230 3.24 5.89 6.83
CA ARG A 230 2.55 7.14 6.47
C ARG A 230 2.01 7.06 5.03
N ALA A 231 2.76 6.49 4.09
CA ALA A 231 2.27 6.21 2.73
C ALA A 231 1.06 5.26 2.68
N ASP A 232 0.98 4.30 3.61
CA ASP A 232 -0.21 3.43 3.71
C ASP A 232 -1.44 4.16 4.26
N ALA A 233 -1.24 5.15 5.14
CA ALA A 233 -2.30 6.03 5.62
C ALA A 233 -2.78 6.97 4.50
N ASP A 234 -1.85 7.54 3.73
CA ASP A 234 -2.11 8.37 2.55
C ASP A 234 -2.94 7.61 1.52
N ARG A 235 -2.53 6.39 1.16
CA ARG A 235 -3.32 5.51 0.27
C ARG A 235 -4.68 5.11 0.84
N ARG A 236 -4.83 5.06 2.17
CA ARG A 236 -6.13 4.82 2.81
C ARG A 236 -7.01 6.07 2.71
N LYS A 237 -6.44 7.26 2.88
CA LYS A 237 -7.10 8.56 2.71
C LYS A 237 -7.64 8.68 1.27
N ASP A 238 -6.79 8.44 0.29
CA ASP A 238 -7.14 8.53 -1.13
C ASP A 238 -8.28 7.56 -1.49
N ARG A 239 -8.22 6.31 -0.99
CA ARG A 239 -9.30 5.33 -1.21
C ARG A 239 -10.60 5.72 -0.54
N ALA A 240 -10.56 6.37 0.62
CA ALA A 240 -11.76 6.82 1.31
C ALA A 240 -12.42 7.98 0.56
N LEU A 241 -11.64 8.91 0.02
CA LEU A 241 -12.11 10.01 -0.83
C LEU A 241 -12.69 9.49 -2.17
N ARG A 242 -11.96 8.60 -2.87
CA ARG A 242 -12.47 7.98 -4.11
C ARG A 242 -13.74 7.17 -3.90
N ALA A 243 -13.84 6.44 -2.78
CA ALA A 243 -15.08 5.74 -2.42
C ALA A 243 -16.25 6.70 -2.14
N ALA A 244 -15.96 7.95 -1.78
CA ALA A 244 -16.94 9.02 -1.61
C ALA A 244 -17.16 9.84 -2.90
N ARG A 245 -16.67 9.37 -4.06
CA ARG A 245 -16.77 10.00 -5.39
C ARG A 245 -15.93 11.28 -5.56
N TRP A 246 -14.86 11.42 -4.78
CA TRP A 246 -13.88 12.49 -4.94
C TRP A 246 -12.63 11.99 -5.66
N GLU A 247 -12.10 12.80 -6.57
CA GLU A 247 -10.76 12.59 -7.09
C GLU A 247 -9.73 13.28 -6.21
N VAL A 248 -8.50 12.76 -6.23
CA VAL A 248 -7.41 13.25 -5.38
C VAL A 248 -6.21 13.58 -6.25
N VAL A 249 -5.70 14.80 -6.10
CA VAL A 249 -4.49 15.30 -6.74
C VAL A 249 -3.46 15.61 -5.66
N ARG A 250 -2.34 14.88 -5.63
CA ARG A 250 -1.24 15.14 -4.70
C ARG A 250 -0.17 15.98 -5.38
N ILE A 251 0.19 17.09 -4.77
CA ILE A 251 1.36 17.89 -5.12
C ILE A 251 2.50 17.42 -4.23
N ARG A 252 3.41 16.65 -4.81
CA ARG A 252 4.55 16.09 -4.08
C ARG A 252 5.80 16.90 -4.36
N THR A 253 6.45 17.39 -3.31
CA THR A 253 7.70 18.14 -3.45
C THR A 253 8.95 17.33 -3.17
N GLY A 254 10.05 17.65 -3.85
CA GLY A 254 11.34 16.97 -3.69
C GLY A 254 11.44 15.65 -4.46
N ARG A 255 12.01 14.61 -3.84
CA ARG A 255 12.23 13.27 -4.44
C ARG A 255 11.11 12.27 -4.13
N LEU A 256 9.89 12.75 -3.92
CA LEU A 256 8.75 11.89 -3.61
C LEU A 256 8.15 11.29 -4.89
N GLU A 257 8.14 9.96 -5.00
CA GLU A 257 7.51 9.22 -6.10
C GLU A 257 6.00 9.49 -6.21
N PRO A 258 5.37 9.47 -7.38
CA PRO A 258 3.92 9.65 -7.47
C PRO A 258 3.18 8.43 -6.87
N LEU A 259 2.05 8.66 -6.21
CA LEU A 259 1.15 7.62 -5.67
C LEU A 259 -0.07 7.38 -6.57
N GLY A 260 -0.52 8.41 -7.27
CA GLY A 260 -1.66 8.40 -8.17
C GLY A 260 -1.31 8.86 -9.60
N PRO A 261 -2.21 8.59 -10.57
CA PRO A 261 -1.99 8.95 -11.98
C PRO A 261 -2.01 10.47 -12.23
N HIS A 262 -2.62 11.24 -11.33
CA HIS A 262 -2.76 12.70 -11.45
C HIS A 262 -1.81 13.46 -10.51
N ASP A 263 -0.86 12.78 -9.88
CA ASP A 263 0.05 13.40 -8.93
C ASP A 263 1.05 14.31 -9.64
N LEU A 264 1.29 15.48 -9.06
CA LEU A 264 2.21 16.48 -9.57
C LEU A 264 3.49 16.48 -8.76
N GLN A 265 4.60 16.13 -9.40
CA GLN A 265 5.92 16.36 -8.85
C GLN A 265 6.38 17.79 -9.16
N LEU A 266 6.65 18.56 -8.11
CA LEU A 266 7.14 19.94 -8.18
C LEU A 266 8.37 20.11 -7.29
N SER A 267 9.34 20.93 -7.67
CA SER A 267 10.45 21.28 -6.76
C SER A 267 9.99 22.26 -5.67
N THR A 268 9.14 23.21 -6.04
CA THR A 268 8.53 24.21 -5.16
C THR A 268 7.21 24.69 -5.76
N TRP A 269 6.32 25.22 -4.93
CA TRP A 269 5.07 25.83 -5.38
C TRP A 269 5.33 27.20 -6.03
N ASN A 270 4.87 27.38 -7.27
CA ASN A 270 5.00 28.60 -8.05
C ASN A 270 3.90 28.69 -9.13
N ARG A 271 3.88 29.79 -9.89
CA ARG A 271 2.88 30.03 -10.96
C ARG A 271 2.79 28.89 -11.99
N ARG A 272 3.93 28.32 -12.41
CA ARG A 272 3.94 27.19 -13.34
C ARG A 272 3.35 25.93 -12.71
N GLY A 273 3.54 25.75 -11.40
CA GLY A 273 2.88 24.71 -10.62
C GLY A 273 1.35 24.85 -10.62
N LEU A 274 0.85 26.08 -10.47
CA LEU A 274 -0.58 26.39 -10.56
C LEU A 274 -1.15 26.09 -11.96
N GLU A 275 -0.46 26.50 -13.02
CA GLU A 275 -0.88 26.22 -14.41
C GLU A 275 -0.96 24.72 -14.66
N ARG A 276 0.07 23.95 -14.24
CA ARG A 276 0.06 22.49 -14.32
C ARG A 276 -1.09 21.86 -13.52
N LEU A 277 -1.40 22.41 -12.35
CA LEU A 277 -2.51 21.93 -11.55
C LEU A 277 -3.84 22.13 -12.27
N ILE A 278 -4.07 23.30 -12.86
CA ILE A 278 -5.27 23.57 -13.66
C ILE A 278 -5.37 22.60 -14.84
N ASP A 279 -4.27 22.34 -15.55
CA ASP A 279 -4.26 21.36 -16.64
C ASP A 279 -4.60 19.94 -16.13
N THR A 280 -4.06 19.54 -14.97
CA THR A 280 -4.47 18.27 -14.32
C THR A 280 -5.96 18.25 -13.97
N LEU A 281 -6.55 19.35 -13.49
CA LEU A 281 -7.99 19.42 -13.22
C LEU A 281 -8.80 19.23 -14.51
N ARG A 282 -8.33 19.80 -15.63
CA ARG A 282 -8.94 19.62 -16.96
C ARG A 282 -8.81 18.19 -17.45
N ASP A 283 -7.70 17.52 -17.20
CA ASP A 283 -7.54 16.09 -17.54
C ASP A 283 -8.52 15.20 -16.77
N ILE A 284 -8.84 15.56 -15.52
CA ILE A 284 -9.72 14.76 -14.65
C ILE A 284 -11.22 14.97 -14.98
N ARG A 285 -11.64 16.21 -15.19
CA ARG A 285 -13.08 16.56 -15.36
C ARG A 285 -13.44 17.03 -16.76
N GLY A 286 -12.47 17.28 -17.61
CA GLY A 286 -12.64 17.92 -18.91
C GLY A 286 -12.68 19.45 -18.80
N PRO A 287 -12.22 20.17 -19.84
CA PRO A 287 -12.17 21.63 -19.85
C PRO A 287 -13.54 22.28 -19.65
N LEU A 288 -14.61 21.67 -20.19
CA LEU A 288 -15.98 22.18 -20.07
C LEU A 288 -16.48 22.29 -18.62
N LEU A 289 -15.96 21.47 -17.71
CA LEU A 289 -16.33 21.51 -16.28
C LEU A 289 -15.38 22.37 -15.45
N ILE A 290 -14.20 22.72 -15.96
CA ILE A 290 -13.17 23.50 -15.25
C ILE A 290 -13.19 24.96 -15.67
N ASP A 291 -13.18 25.22 -16.97
CA ASP A 291 -13.00 26.56 -17.53
C ASP A 291 -14.07 27.58 -17.09
N PRO A 292 -15.35 27.22 -16.85
CA PRO A 292 -16.33 28.16 -16.30
C PRO A 292 -15.98 28.71 -14.91
N TYR A 293 -15.13 28.01 -14.15
CA TYR A 293 -14.68 28.45 -12.82
C TYR A 293 -13.38 29.25 -12.88
N LEU A 294 -12.71 29.37 -14.03
CA LEU A 294 -11.46 30.14 -14.12
C LEU A 294 -11.74 31.64 -14.16
N VAL A 295 -11.01 32.41 -13.34
CA VAL A 295 -11.14 33.87 -13.21
C VAL A 295 -9.85 34.57 -13.60
#